data_AF-A0A928ZJE7-F1
#
_entry.id   AF-A0A928ZJE7-F1
#
_cell.length_a   1.000
_cell.length_b   1.000
_cell.length_c   1.000
_cell.angle_alpha   90.00
_cell.angle_beta   90.00
_cell.angle_gamma   90.00
#
_symmetry.space_group_name_H-M   'P 1'
#
loop_
_entity.id
_entity.type
_entity.pdbx_description
1 polymer ?
#
loop_
_entity_poly.entity_id
_entity_poly.type
_entity_poly.pdbx_seq_one_letter_code
_entity_poly.pdbx_strand_id
1 'polypeptide(L)'
;MNIAEFFELSAGRWFSHRTSHHLAFKQAEDGKSDIVIEMLAADHPEVIKLCQQYEITPDSASCGARVTWNGTMEWDEEKHSGSTVLASVPDADNPHEGKLLREMGYAEKAPVAGRYKMGSDGALTLTTEYETMWSEERLWFASPNLRMRVSILKRFGGFSMASFTSEIRMGGSSSATKVSEAANSVSS
;
A
#
# COMPACT_ATOMS: atom_id res chain seq x y z
N MET A 1 -6.72 12.97 -7.20
CA MET A 1 -6.82 11.77 -6.36
C MET A 1 -6.23 12.08 -4.99
N ASN A 2 -7.03 12.01 -3.93
CA ASN A 2 -6.55 12.03 -2.54
C ASN A 2 -6.31 10.61 -2.03
N ILE A 3 -5.83 10.47 -0.78
CA ILE A 3 -5.50 9.17 -0.20
C ILE A 3 -6.72 8.25 -0.03
N ALA A 4 -7.86 8.81 0.37
CA ALA A 4 -9.10 8.04 0.54
C ALA A 4 -9.61 7.50 -0.81
N GLU A 5 -9.61 8.32 -1.85
CA GLU A 5 -9.95 7.91 -3.22
C GLU A 5 -9.01 6.82 -3.75
N PHE A 6 -7.70 6.91 -3.43
CA PHE A 6 -6.73 5.87 -3.80
C PHE A 6 -7.03 4.54 -3.10
N PHE A 7 -7.39 4.59 -1.81
CA PHE A 7 -7.75 3.42 -1.03
C PHE A 7 -9.08 2.81 -1.51
N GLU A 8 -10.07 3.64 -1.81
CA GLU A 8 -11.34 3.21 -2.40
C GLU A 8 -11.13 2.51 -3.74
N LEU A 9 -10.30 3.09 -4.64
CA LEU A 9 -9.96 2.45 -5.90
C LEU A 9 -9.16 1.16 -5.70
N SER A 10 -8.40 1.06 -4.62
CA SER A 10 -7.65 -0.14 -4.23
C SER A 10 -8.53 -1.26 -3.67
N ALA A 11 -9.72 -0.95 -3.15
CA ALA A 11 -10.61 -1.94 -2.55
C ALA A 11 -11.01 -3.02 -3.56
N GLY A 12 -11.03 -4.28 -3.13
CA GLY A 12 -11.36 -5.43 -3.97
C GLY A 12 -10.32 -6.55 -3.90
N ARG A 13 -10.46 -7.50 -4.82
CA ARG A 13 -9.59 -8.67 -4.92
C ARG A 13 -8.60 -8.49 -6.07
N TRP A 14 -7.35 -8.89 -5.88
CA TRP A 14 -6.27 -8.68 -6.82
C TRP A 14 -5.39 -9.92 -6.91
N PHE A 15 -5.05 -10.32 -8.13
CA PHE A 15 -3.93 -11.22 -8.37
C PHE A 15 -2.67 -10.37 -8.48
N SER A 16 -1.68 -10.64 -7.64
CA SER A 16 -0.41 -9.92 -7.57
C SER A 16 0.73 -10.82 -8.04
N HIS A 17 1.56 -10.29 -8.93
CA HIS A 17 2.80 -10.89 -9.36
C HIS A 17 3.95 -9.92 -9.07
N ARG A 18 4.90 -10.36 -8.24
CA ARG A 18 6.04 -9.56 -7.80
C ARG A 18 7.34 -10.22 -8.22
N THR A 19 8.21 -9.43 -8.83
CA THR A 19 9.61 -9.78 -9.07
C THR A 19 10.48 -8.89 -8.18
N SER A 20 11.38 -9.50 -7.40
CA SER A 20 12.33 -8.79 -6.55
C SER A 20 13.76 -9.10 -6.96
N HIS A 21 14.59 -8.08 -7.11
CA HIS A 21 16.02 -8.20 -7.41
C HIS A 21 16.84 -7.93 -6.17
N HIS A 22 17.62 -8.92 -5.73
CA HIS A 22 18.61 -8.80 -4.67
C HIS A 22 19.92 -8.25 -5.25
N LEU A 23 20.19 -6.96 -4.99
CA LEU A 23 21.23 -6.22 -5.70
C LEU A 23 22.65 -6.73 -5.40
N ALA A 24 22.91 -7.10 -4.13
CA ALA A 24 24.20 -7.64 -3.71
C ALA A 24 24.51 -9.02 -4.32
N PHE A 25 23.47 -9.84 -4.49
CA PHE A 25 23.58 -11.24 -4.94
C PHE A 25 23.34 -11.41 -6.45
N LYS A 26 22.89 -10.35 -7.15
CA LYS A 26 22.50 -10.40 -8.57
C LYS A 26 21.49 -11.51 -8.87
N GLN A 27 20.56 -11.73 -7.94
CA GLN A 27 19.51 -12.75 -8.03
C GLN A 27 18.15 -12.08 -8.15
N ALA A 28 17.22 -12.78 -8.79
CA ALA A 28 15.82 -12.40 -8.85
C ALA A 28 14.97 -13.51 -8.24
N GLU A 29 13.87 -13.12 -7.61
CA GLU A 29 12.84 -14.02 -7.10
C GLU A 29 11.46 -13.55 -7.58
N ASP A 30 10.63 -14.50 -7.99
CA ASP A 30 9.24 -14.26 -8.34
C ASP A 30 8.30 -14.80 -7.26
N GLY A 31 7.22 -14.06 -7.01
CA GLY A 31 6.19 -14.42 -6.05
C GLY A 31 4.82 -14.07 -6.57
N LYS A 32 3.85 -14.95 -6.29
CA LYS A 32 2.45 -14.77 -6.66
C LYS A 32 1.58 -14.75 -5.41
N SER A 33 0.61 -13.86 -5.36
CA SER A 33 -0.30 -13.78 -4.22
C SER A 33 -1.68 -13.28 -4.63
N ASP A 34 -2.71 -13.83 -4.02
CA ASP A 34 -4.03 -13.20 -4.01
C ASP A 34 -4.08 -12.19 -2.87
N ILE A 35 -4.52 -10.98 -3.17
CA ILE A 35 -4.65 -9.87 -2.22
C ILE A 35 -6.13 -9.46 -2.15
N VAL A 36 -6.64 -9.26 -0.94
CA VAL A 36 -7.95 -8.69 -0.68
C VAL A 36 -7.77 -7.41 0.11
N ILE A 37 -8.34 -6.31 -0.40
CA ILE A 37 -8.31 -4.99 0.22
C ILE A 37 -9.72 -4.59 0.56
N GLU A 38 -9.97 -4.32 1.83
CA GLU A 38 -11.27 -3.87 2.35
C GLU A 38 -11.12 -2.47 2.93
N MET A 39 -12.02 -1.56 2.57
CA MET A 39 -12.07 -0.23 3.19
C MET A 39 -12.55 -0.35 4.64
N LEU A 40 -11.88 0.39 5.53
CA LEU A 40 -12.33 0.60 6.89
C LEU A 40 -12.65 2.08 7.09
N ALA A 41 -13.81 2.35 7.69
CA ALA A 41 -14.16 3.70 8.11
C ALA A 41 -13.20 4.19 9.20
N ALA A 42 -13.05 5.51 9.34
CA ALA A 42 -12.15 6.11 10.34
C ALA A 42 -12.54 5.74 11.80
N ASP A 43 -13.84 5.53 12.05
CA ASP A 43 -14.40 5.11 13.33
C ASP A 43 -14.40 3.58 13.53
N HIS A 44 -13.83 2.81 12.60
CA HIS A 44 -13.76 1.37 12.74
C HIS A 44 -12.88 0.97 13.94
N PRO A 45 -13.26 -0.01 14.77
CA PRO A 45 -12.52 -0.37 15.99
C PRO A 45 -11.03 -0.69 15.76
N GLU A 46 -10.69 -1.36 14.66
CA GLU A 46 -9.29 -1.62 14.27
C GLU A 46 -8.50 -0.35 13.93
N VAL A 47 -9.14 0.66 13.31
CA VAL A 47 -8.50 1.95 13.00
C VAL A 47 -8.30 2.75 14.28
N ILE A 48 -9.30 2.80 15.16
CA ILE A 48 -9.21 3.45 16.48
C ILE A 48 -8.08 2.84 17.31
N LYS A 49 -8.05 1.50 17.39
CA LYS A 49 -7.00 0.76 18.11
C LYS A 49 -5.62 1.07 17.54
N LEU A 50 -5.48 1.11 16.22
CA LEU A 50 -4.22 1.43 15.56
C LEU A 50 -3.77 2.86 15.87
N CYS A 51 -4.67 3.84 15.84
CA CYS A 51 -4.35 5.22 16.24
C CYS A 51 -3.83 5.30 17.68
N GLN A 52 -4.52 4.60 18.61
CA GLN A 52 -4.11 4.56 20.02
C GLN A 52 -2.73 3.93 20.23
N GLN A 53 -2.39 2.88 19.49
CA GLN A 53 -1.05 2.25 19.54
C GLN A 53 0.08 3.20 19.13
N TYR A 54 -0.23 4.15 18.24
CA TYR A 54 0.71 5.16 17.77
C TYR A 54 0.59 6.48 18.53
N GLU A 55 -0.17 6.50 19.64
CA GLU A 55 -0.43 7.70 20.46
C GLU A 55 -1.04 8.86 19.65
N ILE A 56 -1.89 8.53 18.67
CA ILE A 56 -2.59 9.47 17.79
C ILE A 56 -4.07 9.52 18.17
N THR A 57 -4.66 10.73 18.18
CA THR A 57 -6.09 10.93 18.39
C THR A 57 -6.88 10.25 17.26
N PRO A 58 -7.81 9.32 17.55
CA PRO A 58 -8.54 8.57 16.52
C PRO A 58 -9.23 9.45 15.46
N ASP A 59 -9.78 10.59 15.86
CA ASP A 59 -10.47 11.54 14.98
C ASP A 59 -9.56 12.21 13.93
N SER A 60 -8.24 12.03 14.04
CA SER A 60 -7.27 12.53 13.05
C SER A 60 -7.07 11.57 11.87
N ALA A 61 -7.54 10.33 11.97
CA ALA A 61 -7.48 9.38 10.85
C ALA A 61 -8.52 9.74 9.78
N SER A 62 -8.10 9.70 8.51
CA SER A 62 -8.98 9.99 7.37
C SER A 62 -9.66 8.73 6.82
N CYS A 63 -8.92 7.65 6.65
CA CYS A 63 -9.45 6.37 6.18
C CYS A 63 -8.55 5.22 6.62
N GLY A 64 -9.12 4.01 6.66
CA GLY A 64 -8.37 2.78 6.88
C GLY A 64 -8.57 1.77 5.78
N ALA A 65 -7.71 0.75 5.77
CA ALA A 65 -7.88 -0.43 4.93
C ALA A 65 -7.35 -1.67 5.64
N ARG A 66 -8.05 -2.80 5.47
CA ARG A 66 -7.52 -4.12 5.80
C ARG A 66 -6.97 -4.75 4.54
N VAL A 67 -5.72 -5.18 4.58
CA VAL A 67 -5.06 -5.88 3.48
C VAL A 67 -4.76 -7.29 3.93
N THR A 68 -5.40 -8.27 3.28
CA THR A 68 -5.15 -9.70 3.49
C THR A 68 -4.46 -10.25 2.26
N TRP A 69 -3.45 -11.09 2.44
CA TRP A 69 -2.76 -11.75 1.33
C TRP A 69 -2.62 -13.26 1.58
N ASN A 70 -2.58 -14.00 0.50
CA ASN A 70 -2.26 -15.42 0.47
C ASN A 70 -1.42 -15.69 -0.77
N GLY A 71 -0.14 -16.03 -0.59
CA GLY A 71 0.77 -16.22 -1.71
C GLY A 71 1.77 -17.34 -1.48
N THR A 72 2.51 -17.64 -2.54
CA THR A 72 3.62 -18.58 -2.57
C THR A 72 4.82 -17.92 -3.23
N MET A 73 6.01 -18.41 -2.96
CA MET A 73 7.23 -17.99 -3.65
C MET A 73 7.64 -19.07 -4.65
N GLU A 74 8.38 -18.72 -5.70
CA GLU A 74 8.84 -19.74 -6.66
C GLU A 74 9.74 -20.80 -6.02
N TRP A 75 10.55 -20.40 -5.03
CA TRP A 75 11.47 -21.28 -4.32
C TRP A 75 10.83 -22.00 -3.12
N ASP A 76 9.58 -21.68 -2.78
CA ASP A 76 8.87 -22.20 -1.62
C ASP A 76 7.36 -22.28 -1.86
N GLU A 77 6.87 -23.53 -1.96
CA GLU A 77 5.45 -23.83 -2.12
C GLU A 77 4.64 -23.62 -0.83
N GLU A 78 5.29 -23.34 0.31
CA GLU A 78 4.56 -22.97 1.53
C GLU A 78 3.72 -21.70 1.32
N LYS A 79 2.51 -21.74 1.87
CA LYS A 79 1.58 -20.60 1.80
C LYS A 79 1.99 -19.55 2.82
N HIS A 80 2.43 -18.42 2.30
CA HIS A 80 2.71 -17.21 3.05
C HIS A 80 1.45 -16.34 3.07
N SER A 81 0.62 -16.51 4.10
CA SER A 81 -0.61 -15.73 4.30
C SER A 81 -0.50 -14.77 5.49
N GLY A 82 -1.17 -13.63 5.40
CA GLY A 82 -1.23 -12.67 6.49
C GLY A 82 -2.30 -11.61 6.29
N SER A 83 -2.48 -10.77 7.30
CA SER A 83 -3.36 -9.61 7.27
C SER A 83 -2.70 -8.43 7.99
N THR A 84 -2.99 -7.21 7.57
CA THR A 84 -2.56 -5.99 8.25
C THR A 84 -3.62 -4.91 8.07
N VAL A 85 -3.78 -4.08 9.10
CA VAL A 85 -4.58 -2.86 9.04
C VAL A 85 -3.70 -1.66 8.76
N LEU A 86 -4.16 -0.78 7.88
CA LEU A 86 -3.55 0.51 7.57
C LEU A 86 -4.52 1.62 7.98
N ALA A 87 -3.99 2.74 8.47
CA ALA A 87 -4.76 3.97 8.70
C ALA A 87 -3.97 5.19 8.23
N SER A 88 -4.60 6.06 7.44
CA SER A 88 -3.99 7.32 7.02
C SER A 88 -4.34 8.44 7.99
N VAL A 89 -3.35 9.26 8.34
CA VAL A 89 -3.48 10.45 9.17
C VAL A 89 -2.87 11.62 8.40
N PRO A 90 -3.67 12.44 7.72
CA PRO A 90 -3.18 13.58 6.94
C PRO A 90 -2.47 14.63 7.81
N ASP A 91 -1.46 15.30 7.25
CA ASP A 91 -0.86 16.48 7.88
C ASP A 91 -1.86 17.64 7.84
N ALA A 92 -1.97 18.41 8.93
CA ALA A 92 -2.98 19.47 9.08
C ALA A 92 -2.92 20.54 7.96
N ASP A 93 -1.70 20.86 7.51
CA ASP A 93 -1.45 21.89 6.51
C ASP A 93 -1.43 21.35 5.07
N ASN A 94 -1.39 20.02 4.88
CA ASN A 94 -1.31 19.40 3.56
C ASN A 94 -2.00 18.02 3.53
N PRO A 95 -3.25 17.92 3.05
CA PRO A 95 -4.00 16.67 3.02
C PRO A 95 -3.49 15.65 1.98
N HIS A 96 -2.52 16.02 1.13
CA HIS A 96 -1.87 15.10 0.20
C HIS A 96 -0.68 14.35 0.81
N GLU A 97 -0.25 14.73 2.01
CA GLU A 97 0.84 14.09 2.73
C GLU A 97 0.40 13.77 4.15
N GLY A 98 1.06 12.81 4.78
CA GLY A 98 0.75 12.49 6.16
C GLY A 98 1.43 11.22 6.65
N LYS A 99 0.96 10.73 7.79
CA LYS A 99 1.39 9.45 8.34
C LYS A 99 0.53 8.32 7.80
N LEU A 100 1.16 7.18 7.53
CA LEU A 100 0.48 5.91 7.30
C LEU A 100 0.82 4.99 8.46
N LEU A 101 -0.18 4.75 9.31
CA LEU A 101 -0.08 3.81 10.41
C LEU A 101 -0.30 2.41 9.88
N ARG A 102 0.45 1.45 10.42
CA ARG A 102 0.34 0.04 10.07
C ARG A 102 0.32 -0.81 11.32
N GLU A 103 -0.55 -1.82 11.33
CA GLU A 103 -0.56 -2.81 12.39
C GLU A 103 0.79 -3.53 12.46
N MET A 104 1.42 -3.49 13.63
CA MET A 104 2.74 -4.07 13.85
C MET A 104 2.73 -5.58 13.62
N GLY A 105 3.77 -6.08 12.98
CA GLY A 105 4.07 -7.51 12.99
C GLY A 105 4.65 -7.94 14.35
N TYR A 106 4.50 -9.21 14.70
CA TYR A 106 4.97 -9.79 15.98
C TYR A 106 6.46 -9.57 16.30
N ALA A 107 7.29 -9.24 15.30
CA ALA A 107 8.75 -9.09 15.45
C ALA A 107 9.22 -7.64 15.67
N GLU A 108 8.34 -6.64 15.56
CA GLU A 108 8.72 -5.23 15.69
C GLU A 108 8.73 -4.80 17.16
N LYS A 109 9.81 -4.12 17.59
CA LYS A 109 9.99 -3.67 18.98
C LYS A 109 9.24 -2.36 19.29
N ALA A 110 8.96 -1.55 18.28
CA ALA A 110 8.25 -0.29 18.41
C ALA A 110 7.49 0.05 17.11
N PRO A 111 6.31 0.68 17.20
CA PRO A 111 5.57 1.13 16.03
C PRO A 111 6.34 2.25 15.32
N VAL A 112 6.58 2.11 14.02
CA VAL A 112 7.18 3.15 13.18
C VAL A 112 6.14 3.59 12.16
N ALA A 113 5.67 4.83 12.30
CA ALA A 113 4.70 5.37 11.36
C ALA A 113 5.40 5.67 10.04
N GLY A 114 4.91 5.07 8.95
CA GLY A 114 5.34 5.45 7.63
C GLY A 114 4.84 6.86 7.29
N ARG A 115 5.38 7.44 6.22
CA ARG A 115 4.81 8.61 5.56
C ARG A 115 4.18 8.21 4.24
N TYR A 116 3.10 8.89 3.89
CA TYR A 116 2.54 8.81 2.55
C TYR A 116 2.59 10.18 1.88
N LYS A 117 2.63 10.16 0.55
CA LYS A 117 2.51 11.33 -0.31
C LYS A 117 1.73 10.97 -1.58
N MET A 118 0.64 11.67 -1.80
CA MET A 118 -0.11 11.64 -3.05
C MET A 118 0.53 12.61 -4.05
N GLY A 119 1.03 12.08 -5.16
CA GLY A 119 1.54 12.86 -6.27
C GLY A 119 0.42 13.54 -7.07
N SER A 120 0.76 14.63 -7.76
CA SER A 120 -0.14 15.30 -8.71
C SER A 120 -0.55 14.42 -9.89
N ASP A 121 0.23 13.37 -10.16
CA ASP A 121 -0.03 12.32 -11.15
C ASP A 121 -0.95 11.20 -10.62
N GLY A 122 -1.43 11.30 -9.39
CA GLY A 122 -2.32 10.32 -8.77
C GLY A 122 -1.61 9.08 -8.24
N ALA A 123 -0.28 9.04 -8.22
CA ALA A 123 0.48 7.96 -7.61
C ALA A 123 0.66 8.19 -6.10
N LEU A 124 0.61 7.10 -5.35
CA LEU A 124 0.88 7.05 -3.91
C LEU A 124 2.33 6.65 -3.67
N THR A 125 3.11 7.51 -3.04
CA THR A 125 4.44 7.15 -2.52
C THR A 125 4.35 6.91 -1.01
N LEU A 126 4.89 5.79 -0.55
CA LEU A 126 5.00 5.40 0.84
C LEU A 126 6.47 5.34 1.22
N THR A 127 6.83 5.88 2.37
CA THR A 127 8.19 5.83 2.90
C THR A 127 8.16 5.35 4.34
N THR A 128 8.99 4.37 4.68
CA THR A 128 9.14 3.88 6.06
C THR A 128 10.62 3.82 6.39
N GLU A 129 10.99 4.36 7.54
CA GLU A 129 12.37 4.42 7.99
C GLU A 129 12.50 3.90 9.42
N TYR A 130 13.26 2.83 9.57
CA TYR A 130 13.72 2.27 10.83
C TYR A 130 15.22 2.56 10.98
N GLU A 131 15.76 2.32 12.17
CA GLU A 131 17.18 2.57 12.49
C GLU A 131 18.16 1.95 11.47
N THR A 132 17.85 0.77 10.94
CA THR A 132 18.76 0.01 10.05
C THR A 132 18.21 -0.20 8.64
N MET A 133 16.98 0.25 8.38
CA MET A 133 16.24 -0.05 7.16
C MET A 133 15.43 1.15 6.69
N TRP A 134 15.56 1.50 5.42
CA TRP A 134 14.70 2.49 4.77
C TRP A 134 14.04 1.85 3.56
N SER A 135 12.75 2.07 3.39
CA SER A 135 12.00 1.58 2.24
C SER A 135 11.16 2.70 1.64
N GLU A 136 11.11 2.73 0.31
CA GLU A 136 10.16 3.54 -0.43
C GLU A 136 9.40 2.65 -1.40
N GLU A 137 8.07 2.81 -1.41
CA GLU A 137 7.18 2.15 -2.34
C GLU A 137 6.39 3.20 -3.11
N ARG A 138 6.19 2.99 -4.40
CA ARG A 138 5.37 3.86 -5.24
C ARG A 138 4.33 3.02 -5.97
N LEU A 139 3.06 3.36 -5.76
CA LEU A 139 1.89 2.66 -6.28
C LEU A 139 1.10 3.58 -7.19
N TRP A 140 0.60 3.06 -8.31
CA TRP A 140 -0.28 3.81 -9.20
C TRP A 140 -1.20 2.87 -9.98
N PHE A 141 -2.30 3.42 -10.50
CA PHE A 141 -3.20 2.69 -11.37
C PHE A 141 -2.86 2.98 -12.83
N ALA A 142 -2.41 1.95 -13.58
CA ALA A 142 -2.30 2.03 -15.03
C ALA A 142 -3.68 1.93 -15.71
N SER A 143 -4.64 1.31 -15.03
CA SER A 143 -6.08 1.37 -15.32
C SER A 143 -6.86 1.07 -14.03
N PRO A 144 -8.20 1.23 -13.97
CA PRO A 144 -8.99 0.89 -12.77
C PRO A 144 -8.84 -0.56 -12.29
N ASN A 145 -8.37 -1.46 -13.16
CA ASN A 145 -8.21 -2.89 -12.90
C ASN A 145 -6.75 -3.37 -12.98
N LEU A 146 -5.78 -2.45 -13.13
CA LEU A 146 -4.35 -2.74 -13.16
C LEU A 146 -3.60 -1.74 -12.27
N ARG A 147 -3.15 -2.20 -11.11
CA ARG A 147 -2.31 -1.43 -10.19
C ARG A 147 -0.86 -1.89 -10.33
N MET A 148 0.04 -0.94 -10.38
CA MET A 148 1.47 -1.17 -10.48
C MET A 148 2.14 -0.65 -9.23
N ARG A 149 3.22 -1.31 -8.82
CA ARG A 149 4.00 -0.92 -7.66
C ARG A 149 5.48 -1.16 -7.92
N VAL A 150 6.30 -0.19 -7.56
CA VAL A 150 7.74 -0.35 -7.45
C VAL A 150 8.17 -0.11 -6.02
N SER A 151 9.21 -0.78 -5.58
CA SER A 151 9.82 -0.49 -4.29
C SER A 151 11.32 -0.61 -4.32
N ILE A 152 11.95 0.12 -3.42
CA ILE A 152 13.39 0.04 -3.13
C ILE A 152 13.58 -0.13 -1.63
N LEU A 153 14.52 -0.99 -1.28
CA LEU A 153 14.90 -1.27 0.10
C LEU A 153 16.37 -0.95 0.28
N LYS A 154 16.67 -0.15 1.29
CA LYS A 154 18.01 0.16 1.76
C LYS A 154 18.21 -0.46 3.14
N ARG A 155 19.31 -1.19 3.32
CA ARG A 155 19.72 -1.77 4.61
C ARG A 155 21.21 -1.50 4.83
N PHE A 156 21.59 -1.23 6.08
CA PHE A 156 23.00 -1.04 6.47
C PHE A 156 23.78 -0.06 5.57
N GLY A 157 23.12 1.03 5.13
CA GLY A 157 23.75 2.08 4.32
C GLY A 157 23.74 1.88 2.80
N GLY A 158 23.28 0.74 2.28
CA GLY A 158 23.23 0.45 0.83
C GLY A 158 21.90 -0.08 0.34
N PHE A 159 21.60 0.11 -0.95
CA PHE A 159 20.42 -0.50 -1.57
C PHE A 159 20.59 -2.03 -1.62
N SER A 160 19.65 -2.75 -1.03
CA SER A 160 19.68 -4.20 -0.93
C SER A 160 18.74 -4.87 -1.94
N MET A 161 17.60 -4.25 -2.22
CA MET A 161 16.55 -4.84 -3.05
C MET A 161 15.79 -3.79 -3.84
N ALA A 162 15.39 -4.14 -5.07
CA ALA A 162 14.40 -3.42 -5.85
C ALA A 162 13.33 -4.38 -6.34
N SER A 163 12.05 -4.01 -6.25
CA SER A 163 10.95 -4.88 -6.66
C SER A 163 10.00 -4.16 -7.61
N PHE A 164 9.43 -4.93 -8.52
CA PHE A 164 8.30 -4.52 -9.35
C PHE A 164 7.13 -5.48 -9.09
N THR A 165 5.93 -4.95 -8.98
CA THR A 165 4.70 -5.72 -8.77
C THR A 165 3.61 -5.22 -9.71
N SER A 166 2.98 -6.16 -10.41
CA SER A 166 1.75 -5.93 -11.18
C SER A 166 0.58 -6.62 -10.50
N GLU A 167 -0.50 -5.88 -10.30
CA GLU A 167 -1.69 -6.35 -9.58
C GLU A 167 -2.92 -6.17 -10.47
N ILE A 168 -3.56 -7.28 -10.81
CA ILE A 168 -4.72 -7.33 -11.71
C ILE A 168 -5.97 -7.63 -10.90
N ARG A 169 -7.00 -6.79 -11.04
CA ARG A 169 -8.24 -6.97 -10.30
C ARG A 169 -8.93 -8.27 -10.69
N MET A 170 -9.35 -9.04 -9.69
CA MET A 170 -10.11 -10.28 -9.83
C MET A 170 -11.59 -10.04 -9.56
N GLY A 171 -12.45 -10.60 -10.41
CA GLY A 171 -13.91 -10.47 -10.30
C GLY A 171 -14.45 -9.30 -11.14
N GLY A 172 -15.30 -9.63 -12.12
CA GLY A 172 -15.89 -8.67 -13.04
C GLY A 172 -17.17 -8.04 -12.49
N SER A 173 -17.07 -7.09 -11.57
CA SER A 173 -18.16 -6.12 -11.32
C SER A 173 -17.67 -4.83 -10.62
N SER A 174 -17.57 -3.80 -11.46
CA SER A 174 -17.75 -2.35 -11.24
C SER A 174 -17.04 -1.61 -10.09
N SER A 175 -15.98 -0.86 -10.45
CA SER A 175 -15.76 0.51 -9.94
C SER A 175 -15.57 1.55 -11.06
N ALA A 176 -15.85 1.19 -12.31
CA ALA A 176 -15.56 2.04 -13.48
C ALA A 176 -16.54 3.22 -13.69
N THR A 177 -17.55 3.43 -12.84
CA THR A 177 -18.58 4.45 -13.11
C THR A 177 -18.17 5.89 -12.77
N LYS A 178 -17.04 6.15 -12.10
CA LYS A 178 -16.65 7.53 -11.72
C LYS A 178 -15.54 8.18 -12.55
N VAL A 179 -14.87 7.48 -13.47
CA VAL A 179 -13.70 8.05 -14.19
C VAL A 179 -14.02 8.45 -15.64
N SER A 180 -15.12 8.00 -16.23
CA SER A 180 -15.43 8.31 -17.65
C SER A 180 -15.91 9.74 -17.89
N GLU A 181 -16.35 10.49 -16.88
CA GLU A 181 -16.76 11.90 -17.07
C GLU A 181 -15.58 12.89 -17.11
N ALA A 182 -14.43 12.55 -16.51
CA ALA A 182 -13.25 13.43 -16.53
C ALA A 182 -12.44 13.33 -17.83
N ALA A 183 -12.56 12.22 -18.58
CA ALA A 183 -11.84 12.02 -19.84
C ALA A 183 -12.55 12.64 -21.06
N ASN A 184 -13.88 12.80 -21.01
CA ASN A 184 -14.66 13.34 -22.13
C ASN A 184 -14.77 14.88 -22.12
N SER A 185 -14.43 15.57 -21.03
CA SER A 185 -14.49 17.04 -20.95
C SER A 185 -13.25 17.75 -21.49
N VAL A 186 -12.21 17.01 -21.89
CA VAL A 186 -10.98 17.57 -22.52
C VAL A 186 -11.05 17.53 -24.06
N SER A 187 -12.15 17.02 -24.63
CA SER A 187 -12.32 16.86 -26.09
C SER A 187 -13.56 17.57 -26.65
N SER A 188 -13.99 18.70 -26.08
CA SER A 188 -15.09 19.52 -26.62
C SER A 188 -14.74 21.00 -26.64
#